data_AF-A0A2I0AJP8-F1
#
_entry.id   AF-A0A2I0AJP8-F1
#
_cell.length_a   1.000
_cell.length_b   1.000
_cell.length_c   1.000
_cell.angle_alpha   90.00
_cell.angle_beta   90.00
_cell.angle_gamma   90.00
#
_symmetry.space_group_name_H-M   'P 1'
#
loop_
_entity.id
_entity.type
_entity.pdbx_description
1 polymer ?
#
loop_
_entity_poly.entity_id
_entity_poly.type
_entity_poly.pdbx_seq_one_letter_code
_entity_poly.pdbx_strand_id
1 'polypeptide(L)'
;MAAPVLASMAVPRPCIVLPMSSAASRDGIVPVSAAAGRWRSGMLPGFSGLRASVSREMLKPASMVIRRAKVVCEAQDTTVEVPDVTEETWQSLVMECDKTVLVEFWAPWCEPCSTIHPVIGSVSAAYAGMIKCFKINTDENPEITAKYEIRSIPTVVIFKNGEKMEKVIGAVPESTLISFIEGYLDRNSYPSQPMETYKEEEEPFLRAMSLMSMSAIGTVVKAIIELGVLDIIAAAGPGAGISLQDIVAQLNTTKPIASADALERMLKFLVNYSILKCRDEVDDKGQSRRLYGLEPVYQFLLKSRDGMSLAPLLLHEQNLALTTAWHHLKVAVTEGDVPFDHVHGTNVNDHRVRHFDTLGRLFHQAMAENTAILMNKILETYKGFEEIAELLDVGGGYGATLALILSRYPHIKGINFDLPYVISEAKLIPGVEHVSGDMFISIPTAKTIFLKILKNCWKALPENGKVLIAEFVLPSVPKANLEAQVVHHIDLCMLAYTSGGKERTKEEFENLATEAGFTGLSITSTIVAFTIIELSK
;
A
#
# COMPACT_ATOMS: atom_id res chain seq x y z
N MET A 1 35.18 26.82 -18.33
CA MET A 1 34.25 25.95 -19.08
C MET A 1 33.27 25.38 -18.08
N ALA A 2 32.02 25.85 -18.10
CA ALA A 2 30.90 25.31 -17.35
C ALA A 2 29.63 25.80 -18.05
N ALA A 3 28.64 24.93 -18.26
CA ALA A 3 27.35 25.27 -18.86
C ALA A 3 26.25 24.50 -18.09
N PRO A 4 25.16 25.16 -17.66
CA PRO A 4 24.20 24.55 -16.75
C PRO A 4 23.23 23.61 -17.46
N VAL A 5 22.85 22.53 -16.77
CA VAL A 5 21.78 21.62 -17.19
C VAL A 5 20.42 22.27 -16.87
N LEU A 6 19.77 22.85 -17.87
CA LEU A 6 18.45 23.48 -17.73
C LEU A 6 17.55 23.30 -18.97
N ALA A 7 17.49 22.07 -19.50
CA ALA A 7 16.51 21.69 -20.54
C ALA A 7 16.28 20.16 -20.59
N SER A 8 15.11 19.69 -20.13
CA SER A 8 14.38 18.53 -20.70
C SER A 8 13.06 18.26 -19.94
N MET A 9 11.98 18.97 -20.29
CA MET A 9 10.58 18.53 -20.06
C MET A 9 9.65 19.04 -21.19
N ALA A 10 10.19 19.15 -22.41
CA ALA A 10 9.46 19.66 -23.58
C ALA A 10 9.11 18.51 -24.54
N VAL A 11 7.82 18.26 -24.74
CA VAL A 11 7.33 17.29 -25.73
C VAL A 11 7.56 17.84 -27.15
N PRO A 12 8.17 17.08 -28.08
CA PRO A 12 8.37 17.53 -29.45
C PRO A 12 7.04 17.63 -30.22
N ARG A 13 6.79 18.78 -30.86
CA ARG A 13 5.57 19.00 -31.65
C ARG A 13 5.52 18.09 -32.89
N PRO A 14 4.40 17.41 -33.18
CA PRO A 14 4.16 16.82 -34.49
C PRO A 14 3.77 17.90 -35.51
N CYS A 15 4.57 18.06 -36.58
CA CYS A 15 4.19 18.90 -37.72
C CYS A 15 3.16 18.20 -38.62
N ILE A 16 1.88 18.45 -38.37
CA ILE A 16 0.80 17.96 -39.25
C ILE A 16 0.71 18.86 -40.49
N VAL A 17 1.30 18.42 -41.59
CA VAL A 17 1.08 18.99 -42.93
C VAL A 17 -0.12 18.27 -43.55
N LEU A 18 -1.23 18.98 -43.74
CA LEU A 18 -2.44 18.44 -44.38
C LEU A 18 -2.32 18.47 -45.92
N PRO A 19 -2.42 17.34 -46.63
CA PRO A 19 -2.67 17.34 -48.07
C PRO A 19 -4.13 17.70 -48.36
N MET A 20 -4.37 18.49 -49.40
CA MET A 20 -5.73 18.79 -49.87
C MET A 20 -6.40 17.60 -50.57
N SER A 21 -7.73 17.57 -50.54
CA SER A 21 -8.55 16.56 -51.20
C SER A 21 -8.71 16.80 -52.70
N SER A 22 -8.72 15.72 -53.47
CA SER A 22 -9.31 15.64 -54.81
C SER A 22 -9.96 14.26 -55.01
N ALA A 23 -10.88 14.13 -55.97
CA ALA A 23 -11.81 13.00 -56.08
C ALA A 23 -11.90 12.42 -57.51
N ALA A 24 -12.71 11.37 -57.66
CA ALA A 24 -12.99 10.59 -58.89
C ALA A 24 -11.88 9.60 -59.33
N SER A 25 -12.16 8.45 -59.99
CA SER A 25 -13.41 7.68 -60.16
C SER A 25 -13.13 6.24 -60.66
N ARG A 26 -14.19 5.41 -60.75
CA ARG A 26 -14.30 4.04 -61.31
C ARG A 26 -13.66 3.86 -62.72
N ASP A 27 -13.39 2.66 -63.30
CA ASP A 27 -14.14 1.39 -63.38
C ASP A 27 -13.27 0.17 -63.89
N GLY A 28 -13.79 -1.07 -63.83
CA GLY A 28 -13.35 -2.28 -64.58
C GLY A 28 -12.40 -3.28 -63.86
N ILE A 29 -12.60 -4.61 -63.66
CA ILE A 29 -13.18 -5.78 -64.41
C ILE A 29 -12.14 -6.43 -65.36
N VAL A 30 -11.72 -7.73 -65.40
CA VAL A 30 -12.00 -9.09 -64.80
C VAL A 30 -11.73 -10.15 -65.95
N PRO A 31 -11.78 -11.51 -65.83
CA PRO A 31 -11.54 -12.51 -64.76
C PRO A 31 -10.05 -13.02 -64.78
N VAL A 32 -9.52 -14.27 -64.71
CA VAL A 32 -9.85 -15.75 -64.67
C VAL A 32 -8.60 -16.45 -64.02
N SER A 33 -8.49 -17.63 -63.35
CA SER A 33 -9.26 -18.79 -62.80
C SER A 33 -8.51 -19.28 -61.52
N ALA A 34 -8.89 -20.22 -60.63
CA ALA A 34 -9.91 -21.29 -60.51
C ALA A 34 -9.47 -22.75 -60.86
N ALA A 35 -9.04 -23.50 -59.83
CA ALA A 35 -9.01 -24.97 -59.74
C ALA A 35 -9.21 -25.40 -58.25
N ALA A 36 -9.74 -26.59 -57.95
CA ALA A 36 -10.31 -26.90 -56.63
C ALA A 36 -9.92 -28.27 -56.04
N GLY A 37 -9.92 -28.37 -54.70
CA GLY A 37 -9.82 -29.60 -53.94
C GLY A 37 -10.52 -29.48 -52.59
N ARG A 38 -11.36 -30.46 -52.22
CA ARG A 38 -11.98 -30.57 -50.88
C ARG A 38 -11.11 -31.47 -49.98
N TRP A 39 -11.41 -31.55 -48.68
CA TRP A 39 -11.76 -32.81 -47.99
C TRP A 39 -12.38 -32.51 -46.60
N ARG A 40 -12.59 -33.53 -45.75
CA ARG A 40 -13.57 -33.52 -44.64
C ARG A 40 -12.97 -33.30 -43.23
N SER A 41 -13.88 -32.96 -42.31
CA SER A 41 -13.73 -32.92 -40.85
C SER A 41 -12.98 -34.13 -40.27
N GLY A 42 -12.13 -33.88 -39.27
CA GLY A 42 -11.43 -34.87 -38.46
C GLY A 42 -11.16 -34.34 -37.04
N MET A 43 -11.38 -35.19 -36.03
CA MET A 43 -11.25 -34.89 -34.61
C MET A 43 -9.80 -35.17 -34.14
N LEU A 44 -9.22 -34.29 -33.32
CA LEU A 44 -7.85 -34.47 -32.78
C LEU A 44 -7.87 -34.97 -31.32
N PRO A 45 -7.02 -35.95 -30.95
CA PRO A 45 -6.98 -36.51 -29.60
C PRO A 45 -6.03 -35.74 -28.66
N GLY A 46 -6.24 -35.88 -27.35
CA GLY A 46 -5.30 -35.42 -26.34
C GLY A 46 -4.05 -36.31 -26.22
N PHE A 47 -2.96 -35.75 -25.71
CA PHE A 47 -1.67 -36.45 -25.54
C PHE A 47 -1.27 -36.57 -24.07
N SER A 48 -0.87 -37.78 -23.67
CA SER A 48 -0.15 -38.05 -22.42
C SER A 48 1.37 -37.94 -22.63
N GLY A 49 2.11 -37.68 -21.55
CA GLY A 49 3.51 -37.26 -21.61
C GLY A 49 4.51 -38.33 -22.09
N LEU A 50 5.58 -37.87 -22.76
CA LEU A 50 6.70 -38.72 -23.15
C LEU A 50 7.59 -39.07 -21.93
N ARG A 51 7.98 -40.34 -21.82
CA ARG A 51 9.22 -40.74 -21.14
C ARG A 51 10.38 -40.62 -22.12
N ALA A 52 11.45 -39.94 -21.71
CA ALA A 52 12.75 -40.02 -22.39
C ALA A 52 13.61 -41.10 -21.74
N SER A 53 14.21 -41.98 -22.55
CA SER A 53 15.19 -42.98 -22.11
C SER A 53 16.59 -42.55 -22.55
N VAL A 54 17.54 -42.52 -21.61
CA VAL A 54 18.97 -42.27 -21.88
C VAL A 54 19.80 -43.42 -21.30
N SER A 55 20.92 -43.72 -21.95
CA SER A 55 21.67 -44.98 -21.84
C SER A 55 22.31 -45.26 -20.48
N ARG A 56 22.63 -46.54 -20.26
CA ARG A 56 23.18 -47.08 -19.01
C ARG A 56 24.56 -47.69 -19.24
N GLU A 57 25.60 -47.02 -18.75
CA GLU A 57 26.88 -47.67 -18.41
C GLU A 57 27.08 -47.67 -16.89
N MET A 58 27.85 -48.64 -16.38
CA MET A 58 27.89 -48.98 -14.96
C MET A 58 29.28 -48.78 -14.36
N LEU A 59 29.35 -48.27 -13.13
CA LEU A 59 30.45 -48.58 -12.21
C LEU A 59 30.00 -48.61 -10.74
N LYS A 60 29.80 -49.85 -10.25
CA LYS A 60 29.80 -50.38 -8.86
C LYS A 60 29.45 -49.47 -7.67
N PRO A 61 28.45 -49.84 -6.83
CA PRO A 61 28.23 -49.21 -5.52
C PRO A 61 29.21 -49.72 -4.46
N ALA A 62 29.58 -48.86 -3.51
CA ALA A 62 30.16 -49.25 -2.22
C ALA A 62 29.06 -49.22 -1.15
N SER A 63 28.95 -50.28 -0.35
CA SER A 63 27.97 -50.36 0.73
C SER A 63 28.44 -49.62 1.98
N MET A 64 27.59 -48.76 2.55
CA MET A 64 27.77 -48.26 3.91
C MET A 64 26.48 -48.38 4.71
N VAL A 65 26.60 -48.89 5.94
CA VAL A 65 25.46 -49.34 6.75
C VAL A 65 24.83 -48.17 7.50
N ILE A 66 23.56 -47.88 7.19
CA ILE A 66 22.77 -46.91 7.96
C ILE A 66 22.47 -47.49 9.34
N ARG A 67 23.27 -47.12 10.35
CA ARG A 67 22.93 -47.36 11.75
C ARG A 67 21.75 -46.46 12.15
N ARG A 68 20.67 -47.05 12.66
CA ARG A 68 19.60 -46.30 13.36
C ARG A 68 20.16 -45.74 14.67
N ALA A 69 20.68 -44.52 14.63
CA ALA A 69 20.91 -43.73 15.84
C ALA A 69 19.56 -43.21 16.34
N LYS A 70 19.08 -43.70 17.49
CA LYS A 70 17.93 -43.13 18.19
C LYS A 70 18.39 -41.87 18.92
N VAL A 71 18.39 -40.73 18.23
CA VAL A 71 18.59 -39.44 18.88
C VAL A 71 17.39 -39.20 19.79
N VAL A 72 17.63 -39.19 21.10
CA VAL A 72 16.70 -38.65 22.09
C VAL A 72 17.15 -37.21 22.28
N CYS A 73 16.35 -36.25 21.82
CA CYS A 73 16.53 -34.86 22.24
C CYS A 73 15.94 -34.74 23.64
N GLU A 74 16.78 -34.49 24.64
CA GLU A 74 16.31 -33.86 25.87
C GLU A 74 15.90 -32.42 25.52
N ALA A 75 14.65 -32.07 25.80
CA ALA A 75 14.22 -30.69 25.72
C ALA A 75 14.79 -29.96 26.94
N GLN A 76 15.77 -29.09 26.72
CA GLN A 76 16.21 -28.14 27.74
C GLN A 76 15.24 -26.96 27.73
N ASP A 77 14.42 -26.90 28.78
CA ASP A 77 13.38 -25.90 28.96
C ASP A 77 14.00 -24.54 29.34
N THR A 78 14.37 -23.75 28.33
CA THR A 78 14.83 -22.36 28.51
C THR A 78 13.65 -21.45 28.77
N THR A 79 13.19 -21.46 30.02
CA THR A 79 12.13 -20.58 30.50
C THR A 79 12.56 -19.11 30.41
N VAL A 80 11.72 -18.29 29.77
CA VAL A 80 11.91 -16.83 29.73
C VAL A 80 11.53 -16.27 31.10
N GLU A 81 12.53 -15.88 31.89
CA GLU A 81 12.33 -15.41 33.25
C GLU A 81 11.64 -14.04 33.28
N VAL A 82 10.38 -14.03 33.73
CA VAL A 82 9.59 -12.82 33.94
C VAL A 82 10.04 -12.16 35.24
N PRO A 83 10.52 -10.90 35.21
CA PRO A 83 11.06 -10.22 36.39
C PRO A 83 9.99 -9.85 37.41
N ASP A 84 10.36 -9.94 38.69
CA ASP A 84 9.56 -9.41 39.80
C ASP A 84 9.56 -7.88 39.83
N VAL A 85 8.45 -7.29 40.31
CA VAL A 85 8.35 -5.88 40.73
C VAL A 85 7.94 -5.79 42.20
N THR A 86 8.29 -4.67 42.81
CA THR A 86 8.12 -4.38 44.24
C THR A 86 7.39 -3.06 44.47
N GLU A 87 6.95 -2.81 45.71
CA GLU A 87 6.38 -1.52 46.11
C GLU A 87 7.26 -0.30 45.79
N GLU A 88 8.59 -0.45 45.90
CA GLU A 88 9.56 0.59 45.54
C GLU A 88 9.68 0.84 44.02
N THR A 89 9.47 -0.20 43.20
CA THR A 89 9.72 -0.15 41.74
C THR A 89 8.44 -0.04 40.90
N TRP A 90 7.27 -0.23 41.51
CA TRP A 90 5.96 -0.20 40.86
C TRP A 90 5.70 1.10 40.08
N GLN A 91 6.04 2.24 40.67
CA GLN A 91 5.77 3.54 40.07
C GLN A 91 6.50 3.71 38.73
N SER A 92 7.80 3.41 38.69
CA SER A 92 8.63 3.60 37.49
C SER A 92 8.46 2.48 36.46
N LEU A 93 8.20 1.23 36.88
CA LEU A 93 8.12 0.07 35.99
C LEU A 93 6.71 -0.23 35.47
N VAL A 94 5.66 0.11 36.24
CA VAL A 94 4.26 -0.19 35.88
C VAL A 94 3.45 1.07 35.58
N MET A 95 3.57 2.12 36.40
CA MET A 95 2.72 3.31 36.28
C MET A 95 3.24 4.32 35.25
N GLU A 96 4.57 4.49 35.16
CA GLU A 96 5.24 5.44 34.26
C GLU A 96 5.75 4.79 32.94
N CYS A 97 5.37 3.53 32.68
CA CYS A 97 5.80 2.83 31.47
C CYS A 97 5.14 3.42 30.21
N ASP A 98 5.93 3.57 29.14
CA ASP A 98 5.51 4.02 27.80
C ASP A 98 4.72 2.95 27.02
N LYS A 99 4.48 1.79 27.61
CA LYS A 99 3.91 0.59 26.98
C LYS A 99 2.80 -0.01 27.83
N THR A 100 2.05 -0.93 27.22
CA THR A 100 1.08 -1.75 27.96
C THR A 100 1.84 -2.71 28.88
N VAL A 101 1.45 -2.79 30.14
CA VAL A 101 2.11 -3.60 31.17
C VAL A 101 1.15 -4.69 31.66
N LEU A 102 1.63 -5.93 31.68
CA LEU A 102 0.93 -7.10 32.21
C LEU A 102 1.60 -7.49 33.54
N VAL A 103 0.83 -7.58 34.62
CA VAL A 103 1.35 -7.97 35.94
C VAL A 103 0.62 -9.20 36.47
N GLU A 104 1.37 -10.25 36.78
CA GLU A 104 0.88 -11.42 37.52
C GLU A 104 1.06 -11.24 39.03
N PHE A 105 -0.03 -11.35 39.79
CA PHE A 105 -0.03 -11.41 41.24
C PHE A 105 0.04 -12.87 41.70
N TRP A 106 1.11 -13.25 42.39
CA TRP A 106 1.45 -14.63 42.76
C TRP A 106 1.91 -14.73 44.23
N ALA A 107 2.16 -15.94 44.73
CA ALA A 107 2.82 -16.21 46.01
C ALA A 107 3.44 -17.63 46.00
N PRO A 108 4.47 -17.93 46.82
CA PRO A 108 5.16 -19.23 46.77
C PRO A 108 4.32 -20.45 47.20
N TRP A 109 3.19 -20.23 47.89
CA TRP A 109 2.22 -21.27 48.26
C TRP A 109 1.09 -21.46 47.22
N CYS A 110 1.10 -20.69 46.13
CA CYS A 110 0.11 -20.75 45.07
C CYS A 110 0.41 -21.87 44.06
N GLU A 111 -0.06 -23.09 44.34
CA GLU A 111 0.06 -24.21 43.39
C GLU A 111 -0.48 -23.87 41.97
N PRO A 112 -1.63 -23.19 41.77
CA PRO A 112 -2.10 -22.82 40.44
C PRO A 112 -1.22 -21.78 39.71
N CYS A 113 -0.44 -20.96 40.43
CA CYS A 113 0.47 -19.99 39.81
C CYS A 113 1.57 -20.70 39.02
N SER A 114 2.00 -21.90 39.45
CA SER A 114 2.95 -22.73 38.69
C SER A 114 2.48 -23.08 37.26
N THR A 115 1.17 -23.07 37.01
CA THR A 115 0.59 -23.32 35.69
C THR A 115 0.56 -22.08 34.81
N ILE A 116 0.46 -20.87 35.37
CA ILE A 116 0.35 -19.63 34.60
C ILE A 116 1.70 -18.90 34.43
N HIS A 117 2.66 -19.05 35.36
CA HIS A 117 4.04 -18.55 35.21
C HIS A 117 4.65 -18.82 33.80
N PRO A 118 4.66 -20.07 33.27
CA PRO A 118 5.22 -20.33 31.93
C PRO A 118 4.39 -19.72 30.80
N VAL A 119 3.08 -19.50 31.00
CA VAL A 119 2.20 -18.85 30.03
C VAL A 119 2.49 -17.35 29.97
N ILE A 120 2.69 -16.70 31.11
CA ILE A 120 3.13 -15.29 31.17
C ILE A 120 4.55 -15.13 30.59
N GLY A 121 5.42 -16.14 30.76
CA GLY A 121 6.71 -16.23 30.08
C GLY A 121 6.59 -16.30 28.54
N SER A 122 5.74 -17.20 28.03
CA SER A 122 5.45 -17.32 26.58
C SER A 122 4.89 -16.02 26.00
N VAL A 123 3.90 -15.42 26.66
CA VAL A 123 3.34 -14.11 26.33
C VAL A 123 4.40 -13.00 26.37
N SER A 124 5.30 -13.01 27.36
CA SER A 124 6.40 -12.04 27.47
C SER A 124 7.41 -12.16 26.32
N ALA A 125 7.57 -13.35 25.74
CA ALA A 125 8.41 -13.57 24.56
C ALA A 125 7.68 -13.18 23.27
N ALA A 126 6.44 -13.65 23.08
CA ALA A 126 5.64 -13.39 21.88
C ALA A 126 5.32 -11.91 21.65
N TYR A 127 5.18 -11.12 22.72
CA TYR A 127 4.94 -9.68 22.68
C TYR A 127 6.16 -8.85 23.12
N ALA A 128 7.38 -9.42 23.01
CA ALA A 128 8.62 -8.78 23.42
C ALA A 128 8.80 -7.40 22.74
N GLY A 129 8.92 -6.35 23.57
CA GLY A 129 9.08 -4.97 23.09
C GLY A 129 7.77 -4.26 22.73
N MET A 130 6.65 -4.97 22.58
CA MET A 130 5.30 -4.41 22.45
C MET A 130 4.68 -4.16 23.83
N ILE A 131 4.81 -5.13 24.74
CA ILE A 131 4.38 -5.03 26.15
C ILE A 131 5.57 -5.17 27.11
N LYS A 132 5.29 -4.99 28.40
CA LYS A 132 6.14 -5.46 29.50
C LYS A 132 5.36 -6.45 30.36
N CYS A 133 5.94 -7.63 30.61
CA CYS A 133 5.42 -8.55 31.61
C CYS A 133 6.26 -8.44 32.89
N PHE A 134 5.56 -8.43 34.03
CA PHE A 134 6.13 -8.53 35.36
C PHE A 134 5.30 -9.49 36.21
N LYS A 135 5.85 -9.90 37.35
CA LYS A 135 5.13 -10.60 38.41
C LYS A 135 5.37 -9.92 39.76
N ILE A 136 4.51 -10.14 40.75
CA ILE A 136 4.63 -9.53 42.08
C ILE A 136 4.14 -10.50 43.16
N ASN A 137 4.97 -10.74 44.19
CA ASN A 137 4.59 -11.58 45.32
C ASN A 137 3.62 -10.81 46.25
N THR A 138 2.40 -11.32 46.43
CA THR A 138 1.35 -10.69 47.24
C THR A 138 1.65 -10.70 48.74
N ASP A 139 2.44 -11.65 49.23
CA ASP A 139 2.83 -11.71 50.65
C ASP A 139 3.83 -10.62 51.01
N GLU A 140 4.70 -10.25 50.06
CA GLU A 140 5.76 -9.26 50.22
C GLU A 140 5.32 -7.82 49.89
N ASN A 141 4.24 -7.66 49.11
CA ASN A 141 3.76 -6.38 48.61
C ASN A 141 2.27 -6.15 48.96
N PRO A 142 1.93 -6.05 50.26
CA PRO A 142 0.55 -6.02 50.73
C PRO A 142 -0.19 -4.71 50.39
N GLU A 143 0.49 -3.56 50.29
CA GLU A 143 -0.15 -2.28 49.98
C GLU A 143 -0.66 -2.26 48.53
N ILE A 144 0.16 -2.73 47.58
CA ILE A 144 -0.25 -2.86 46.17
C ILE A 144 -1.34 -3.93 46.00
N THR A 145 -1.21 -5.06 46.69
CA THR A 145 -2.19 -6.15 46.69
C THR A 145 -3.57 -5.65 47.16
N ALA A 146 -3.60 -4.84 48.22
CA ALA A 146 -4.82 -4.17 48.70
C ALA A 146 -5.33 -3.10 47.71
N LYS A 147 -4.44 -2.20 47.24
CA LYS A 147 -4.75 -1.08 46.34
C LYS A 147 -5.48 -1.51 45.06
N TYR A 148 -5.13 -2.67 44.50
CA TYR A 148 -5.75 -3.18 43.25
C TYR A 148 -6.82 -4.25 43.47
N GLU A 149 -7.21 -4.49 44.73
CA GLU A 149 -8.22 -5.46 45.16
C GLU A 149 -7.94 -6.89 44.70
N ILE A 150 -6.73 -7.38 44.97
CA ILE A 150 -6.37 -8.77 44.72
C ILE A 150 -6.89 -9.62 45.88
N ARG A 151 -7.87 -10.49 45.61
CA ARG A 151 -8.58 -11.31 46.62
C ARG A 151 -8.37 -12.81 46.43
N SER A 152 -7.54 -13.18 45.46
CA SER A 152 -7.28 -14.54 44.98
C SER A 152 -6.07 -14.52 44.05
N ILE A 153 -5.27 -15.58 44.01
CA ILE A 153 -4.12 -15.72 43.12
C ILE A 153 -4.14 -17.08 42.39
N PRO A 154 -3.59 -17.18 41.16
CA PRO A 154 -3.04 -16.08 40.37
C PRO A 154 -4.13 -15.09 39.93
N THR A 155 -3.76 -13.82 39.82
CA THR A 155 -4.58 -12.79 39.17
C THR A 155 -3.66 -12.00 38.25
N VAL A 156 -4.07 -11.82 36.99
CA VAL A 156 -3.30 -11.06 35.99
C VAL A 156 -4.03 -9.75 35.70
N VAL A 157 -3.31 -8.64 35.71
CA VAL A 157 -3.86 -7.28 35.54
C VAL A 157 -3.13 -6.57 34.41
N ILE A 158 -3.87 -5.85 33.56
CA ILE A 158 -3.30 -4.97 32.54
C ILE A 158 -3.30 -3.52 33.04
N PHE A 159 -2.18 -2.83 32.81
CA PHE A 159 -2.02 -1.39 33.00
C PHE A 159 -1.63 -0.74 31.67
N LYS A 160 -2.17 0.45 31.39
CA LYS A 160 -1.82 1.25 30.21
C LYS A 160 -1.93 2.73 30.56
N ASN A 161 -0.95 3.53 30.15
CA ASN A 161 -0.90 4.99 30.41
C ASN A 161 -1.07 5.38 31.89
N GLY A 162 -0.58 4.55 32.82
CA GLY A 162 -0.75 4.75 34.26
C GLY A 162 -2.13 4.38 34.83
N GLU A 163 -3.06 3.87 34.02
CA GLU A 163 -4.37 3.40 34.48
C GLU A 163 -4.45 1.87 34.52
N LYS A 164 -5.15 1.33 35.53
CA LYS A 164 -5.53 -0.09 35.58
C LYS A 164 -6.71 -0.32 34.63
N MET A 165 -6.56 -1.29 33.73
CA MET A 165 -7.62 -1.75 32.84
C MET A 165 -8.47 -2.81 33.58
N GLU A 166 -8.58 -4.01 33.03
CA GLU A 166 -9.30 -5.14 33.63
C GLU A 166 -8.36 -6.12 34.37
N LYS A 167 -8.93 -7.21 34.92
CA LYS A 167 -8.15 -8.32 35.52
C LYS A 167 -8.75 -9.68 35.18
N VAL A 168 -7.88 -10.65 34.92
CA VAL A 168 -8.21 -12.07 34.78
C VAL A 168 -7.84 -12.79 36.07
N ILE A 169 -8.70 -13.71 36.55
CA ILE A 169 -8.53 -14.43 37.82
C ILE A 169 -8.42 -15.93 37.56
N GLY A 170 -7.44 -16.57 38.18
CA GLY A 170 -7.15 -18.00 38.04
C GLY A 170 -6.17 -18.32 36.91
N ALA A 171 -5.68 -19.56 36.90
CA ALA A 171 -4.83 -20.07 35.82
C ALA A 171 -5.67 -20.25 34.55
N VAL A 172 -5.33 -19.51 33.49
CA VAL A 172 -6.06 -19.51 32.21
C VAL A 172 -5.16 -19.94 31.05
N PRO A 173 -5.73 -20.50 29.96
CA PRO A 173 -4.97 -20.78 28.73
C PRO A 173 -4.36 -19.53 28.10
N GLU A 174 -3.26 -19.71 27.38
CA GLU A 174 -2.55 -18.64 26.65
C GLU A 174 -3.47 -17.83 25.73
N SER A 175 -4.38 -18.50 25.02
CA SER A 175 -5.37 -17.84 24.15
C SER A 175 -6.28 -16.86 24.88
N THR A 176 -6.56 -17.08 26.17
CA THR A 176 -7.34 -16.16 27.00
C THR A 176 -6.53 -14.91 27.34
N LEU A 177 -5.23 -15.05 27.61
CA LEU A 177 -4.34 -13.91 27.85
C LEU A 177 -4.03 -13.14 26.55
N ILE A 178 -3.89 -13.83 25.41
CA ILE A 178 -3.75 -13.22 24.09
C ILE A 178 -4.95 -12.32 23.79
N SER A 179 -6.18 -12.84 23.80
CA SER A 179 -7.37 -12.03 23.52
C SER A 179 -7.64 -10.94 24.57
N PHE A 180 -7.17 -11.13 25.81
CA PHE A 180 -7.18 -10.10 26.85
C PHE A 180 -6.21 -8.95 26.55
N ILE A 181 -5.01 -9.25 26.04
CA ILE A 181 -3.99 -8.25 25.66
C ILE A 181 -4.35 -7.54 24.35
N GLU A 182 -4.84 -8.27 23.35
CA GLU A 182 -5.25 -7.77 22.03
C GLU A 182 -6.30 -6.64 22.09
N GLY A 183 -7.10 -6.60 23.16
CA GLY A 183 -8.08 -5.53 23.41
C GLY A 183 -7.46 -4.20 23.85
N TYR A 184 -6.22 -4.19 24.35
CA TYR A 184 -5.53 -3.01 24.89
C TYR A 184 -4.29 -2.58 24.09
N LEU A 185 -3.81 -3.38 23.15
CA LEU A 185 -2.74 -2.97 22.23
C LEU A 185 -3.20 -1.85 21.28
N ASP A 186 -2.25 -1.00 20.88
CA ASP A 186 -2.49 -0.03 19.81
C ASP A 186 -2.52 -0.73 18.46
N ARG A 187 -3.37 -0.27 17.53
CA ARG A 187 -3.71 -1.03 16.30
C ARG A 187 -2.57 -1.25 15.30
N ASN A 188 -1.42 -0.61 15.51
CA ASN A 188 -0.20 -0.80 14.73
C ASN A 188 0.81 -1.74 15.43
N SER A 189 0.43 -2.30 16.59
CA SER A 189 1.29 -3.04 17.51
C SER A 189 0.83 -4.50 17.72
N TYR A 190 -0.04 -5.01 16.85
CA TYR A 190 -0.35 -6.44 16.82
C TYR A 190 0.87 -7.22 16.32
N PRO A 191 1.30 -8.31 16.98
CA PRO A 191 2.07 -9.33 16.29
C PRO A 191 1.18 -9.93 15.20
N SER A 192 1.78 -10.29 14.07
CA SER A 192 1.18 -11.31 13.20
C SER A 192 0.93 -12.58 14.00
N GLN A 193 -0.16 -13.31 13.69
CA GLN A 193 -0.58 -14.53 14.40
C GLN A 193 0.61 -15.40 14.80
N PRO A 194 0.60 -16.02 16.01
CA PRO A 194 1.74 -16.75 16.54
C PRO A 194 2.26 -17.74 15.49
N MET A 195 3.45 -17.46 14.98
CA MET A 195 4.12 -18.33 14.04
C MET A 195 4.29 -19.69 14.70
N GLU A 196 3.95 -20.77 13.97
CA GLU A 196 4.61 -22.05 14.24
C GLU A 196 6.12 -21.77 14.31
N THR A 197 6.81 -22.29 15.33
CA THR A 197 8.20 -21.92 15.61
C THR A 197 9.18 -22.56 14.63
N TYR A 198 9.14 -22.09 13.38
CA TYR A 198 10.30 -22.01 12.50
C TYR A 198 11.44 -21.36 13.28
N LYS A 199 12.64 -21.92 13.17
CA LYS A 199 13.80 -21.38 13.89
C LYS A 199 14.11 -19.98 13.40
N GLU A 200 14.66 -19.12 14.25
CA GLU A 200 15.13 -17.78 13.84
C GLU A 200 16.14 -17.87 12.67
N GLU A 201 16.93 -18.96 12.62
CA GLU A 201 17.84 -19.32 11.51
C GLU A 201 17.14 -19.47 10.14
N GLU A 202 15.84 -19.78 10.13
CA GLU A 202 15.04 -20.06 8.92
C GLU A 202 14.29 -18.81 8.42
N GLU A 203 14.09 -17.77 9.24
CA GLU A 203 13.41 -16.53 8.83
C GLU A 203 14.07 -15.85 7.60
N PRO A 204 15.41 -15.73 7.50
CA PRO A 204 16.04 -15.14 6.31
C PRO A 204 15.76 -15.94 5.02
N PHE A 205 15.61 -17.26 5.12
CA PHE A 205 15.25 -18.12 3.99
C PHE A 205 13.78 -17.97 3.61
N LEU A 206 12.86 -18.01 4.59
CA LEU A 206 11.43 -17.79 4.36
C LEU A 206 11.16 -16.40 3.77
N ARG A 207 11.90 -15.38 4.23
CA ARG A 207 11.87 -14.02 3.69
C ARG A 207 12.44 -13.94 2.28
N ALA A 208 13.53 -14.62 1.96
CA ALA A 208 14.04 -14.70 0.59
C ALA A 208 13.04 -15.39 -0.36
N MET A 209 12.34 -16.43 0.12
CA MET A 209 11.25 -17.09 -0.62
C MET A 209 10.03 -16.18 -0.81
N SER A 210 9.66 -15.34 0.17
CA SER A 210 8.52 -14.42 0.03
C SER A 210 8.77 -13.28 -0.96
N LEU A 211 10.03 -12.84 -1.14
CA LEU A 211 10.38 -11.89 -2.21
C LEU A 211 9.97 -12.40 -3.60
N MET A 212 10.04 -13.72 -3.84
CA MET A 212 9.65 -14.34 -5.12
C MET A 212 8.15 -14.19 -5.43
N SER A 213 7.30 -13.99 -4.42
CA SER A 213 5.85 -13.84 -4.60
C SER A 213 5.38 -12.38 -4.65
N MET A 214 6.27 -11.39 -4.51
CA MET A 214 5.87 -9.97 -4.42
C MET A 214 5.17 -9.42 -5.67
N SER A 215 5.44 -9.95 -6.87
CA SER A 215 4.70 -9.58 -8.09
C SER A 215 3.29 -10.20 -8.16
N ALA A 216 3.04 -11.29 -7.41
CA ALA A 216 1.76 -11.97 -7.41
C ALA A 216 0.69 -11.18 -6.64
N ILE A 217 1.04 -10.43 -5.57
CA ILE A 217 0.02 -9.70 -4.78
C ILE A 217 -0.71 -8.64 -5.60
N GLY A 218 0.01 -7.77 -6.31
CA GLY A 218 -0.61 -6.76 -7.17
C GLY A 218 -1.47 -7.40 -8.27
N THR A 219 -0.97 -8.48 -8.88
CA THR A 219 -1.68 -9.22 -9.93
C THR A 219 -2.97 -9.90 -9.41
N VAL A 220 -2.94 -10.50 -8.20
CA VAL A 220 -4.10 -11.15 -7.59
C VAL A 220 -5.13 -10.11 -7.11
N VAL A 221 -4.69 -9.01 -6.48
CA VAL A 221 -5.59 -7.92 -6.07
C VAL A 221 -6.25 -7.29 -7.29
N LYS A 222 -5.50 -7.04 -8.37
CA LYS A 222 -6.05 -6.60 -9.66
C LYS A 222 -7.16 -7.54 -10.15
N ALA A 223 -6.89 -8.84 -10.24
CA ALA A 223 -7.88 -9.80 -10.73
C ALA A 223 -9.12 -9.90 -9.82
N ILE A 224 -8.95 -9.74 -8.51
CA ILE A 224 -10.06 -9.71 -7.53
C ILE A 224 -10.90 -8.43 -7.65
N ILE A 225 -10.30 -7.29 -8.01
CA ILE A 225 -10.99 -6.05 -8.37
C ILE A 225 -11.70 -6.19 -9.74
N GLU A 226 -11.03 -6.70 -10.76
CA GLU A 226 -11.58 -6.91 -12.12
C GLU A 226 -12.77 -7.90 -12.14
N LEU A 227 -12.84 -8.81 -11.17
CA LEU A 227 -13.98 -9.71 -10.94
C LEU A 227 -15.10 -9.10 -10.07
N GLY A 228 -14.92 -7.91 -9.47
CA GLY A 228 -15.88 -7.29 -8.56
C GLY A 228 -16.06 -8.03 -7.22
N VAL A 229 -15.08 -8.86 -6.82
CA VAL A 229 -15.21 -9.74 -5.65
C VAL A 229 -15.22 -8.96 -4.34
N LEU A 230 -14.48 -7.85 -4.24
CA LEU A 230 -14.49 -7.02 -3.04
C LEU A 230 -15.87 -6.39 -2.79
N ASP A 231 -16.54 -5.94 -3.85
CA ASP A 231 -17.89 -5.36 -3.78
C ASP A 231 -18.92 -6.40 -3.35
N ILE A 232 -18.81 -7.64 -3.86
CA ILE A 232 -19.66 -8.77 -3.46
C ILE A 232 -19.47 -9.12 -1.97
N ILE A 233 -18.24 -9.08 -1.44
CA ILE A 233 -17.99 -9.30 -0.01
C ILE A 233 -18.51 -8.12 0.83
N ALA A 234 -18.35 -6.88 0.36
CA ALA A 234 -18.90 -5.70 1.05
C ALA A 234 -20.43 -5.68 1.10
N ALA A 235 -21.10 -6.17 0.07
CA ALA A 235 -22.56 -6.27 0.00
C ALA A 235 -23.16 -7.19 1.09
N ALA A 236 -22.38 -8.12 1.66
CA ALA A 236 -22.79 -8.92 2.82
C ALA A 236 -22.89 -8.10 4.13
N GLY A 237 -22.24 -6.94 4.19
CA GLY A 237 -22.30 -5.99 5.32
C GLY A 237 -21.08 -6.02 6.25
N PRO A 238 -20.89 -4.98 7.09
CA PRO A 238 -19.72 -4.88 7.98
C PRO A 238 -19.66 -6.04 8.99
N GLY A 239 -18.52 -6.75 9.05
CA GLY A 239 -18.30 -7.89 9.94
C GLY A 239 -18.97 -9.20 9.50
N ALA A 240 -19.87 -9.16 8.51
CA ALA A 240 -20.40 -10.35 7.88
C ALA A 240 -19.30 -11.16 7.19
N GLY A 241 -19.59 -12.44 6.96
CA GLY A 241 -18.76 -13.33 6.16
C GLY A 241 -19.61 -13.93 5.05
N ILE A 242 -19.01 -14.15 3.88
CA ILE A 242 -19.67 -14.73 2.71
C ILE A 242 -18.87 -15.94 2.20
N SER A 243 -19.53 -17.00 1.76
CA SER A 243 -18.82 -18.21 1.33
C SER A 243 -18.32 -18.11 -0.12
N LEU A 244 -17.41 -19.00 -0.50
CA LEU A 244 -17.01 -19.16 -1.89
C LEU A 244 -18.23 -19.40 -2.82
N GLN A 245 -19.20 -20.22 -2.41
CA GLN A 245 -20.38 -20.51 -3.24
C GLN A 245 -21.24 -19.26 -3.47
N ASP A 246 -21.41 -18.45 -2.42
CA ASP A 246 -22.24 -17.25 -2.45
C ASP A 246 -21.55 -16.10 -3.23
N ILE A 247 -20.21 -16.03 -3.19
CA ILE A 247 -19.42 -15.13 -4.08
C ILE A 247 -19.57 -15.59 -5.53
N VAL A 248 -19.34 -16.88 -5.81
CA VAL A 248 -19.42 -17.46 -7.16
C VAL A 248 -20.82 -17.29 -7.77
N ALA A 249 -21.88 -17.34 -6.97
CA ALA A 249 -23.25 -17.10 -7.41
C ALA A 249 -23.56 -15.63 -7.80
N GLN A 250 -22.74 -14.67 -7.35
CA GLN A 250 -22.93 -13.23 -7.60
C GLN A 250 -21.93 -12.64 -8.61
N LEU A 251 -20.95 -13.42 -9.06
CA LEU A 251 -19.97 -12.99 -10.07
C LEU A 251 -20.62 -12.70 -11.43
N ASN A 252 -20.56 -11.43 -11.86
CA ASN A 252 -21.14 -10.97 -13.13
C ASN A 252 -20.16 -11.15 -14.30
N THR A 253 -19.90 -12.41 -14.69
CA THR A 253 -18.96 -12.75 -15.77
C THR A 253 -19.65 -13.07 -17.10
N THR A 254 -19.10 -12.57 -18.21
CA THR A 254 -19.61 -12.81 -19.58
C THR A 254 -19.48 -14.26 -20.07
N LYS A 255 -18.80 -15.10 -19.30
CA LYS A 255 -18.64 -16.55 -19.51
C LYS A 255 -18.96 -17.28 -18.20
N PRO A 256 -19.44 -18.54 -18.25
CA PRO A 256 -19.58 -19.36 -17.05
C PRO A 256 -18.25 -19.50 -16.29
N ILE A 257 -18.34 -19.57 -14.96
CA ILE A 257 -17.18 -19.64 -14.06
C ILE A 257 -16.56 -21.04 -14.17
N ALA A 258 -15.38 -21.11 -14.79
CA ALA A 258 -14.74 -22.38 -15.14
C ALA A 258 -14.02 -23.07 -13.96
N SER A 259 -13.69 -22.35 -12.88
CA SER A 259 -13.09 -22.91 -11.67
C SER A 259 -13.35 -22.04 -10.45
N ALA A 260 -14.05 -22.60 -9.46
CA ALA A 260 -14.18 -21.98 -8.13
C ALA A 260 -12.90 -22.16 -7.28
N ASP A 261 -12.14 -23.25 -7.47
CA ASP A 261 -10.84 -23.49 -6.81
C ASP A 261 -9.84 -22.35 -7.08
N ALA A 262 -9.79 -21.87 -8.34
CA ALA A 262 -8.91 -20.77 -8.71
C ALA A 262 -9.21 -19.50 -7.89
N LEU A 263 -10.50 -19.16 -7.75
CA LEU A 263 -10.93 -18.05 -6.90
C LEU A 263 -10.64 -18.34 -5.42
N GLU A 264 -10.95 -19.53 -4.91
CA GLU A 264 -10.71 -19.87 -3.50
C GLU A 264 -9.23 -19.74 -3.10
N ARG A 265 -8.33 -20.13 -4.01
CA ARG A 265 -6.88 -19.98 -3.84
C ARG A 265 -6.44 -18.51 -3.87
N MET A 266 -7.05 -17.68 -4.71
CA MET A 266 -6.82 -16.23 -4.71
C MET A 266 -7.34 -15.59 -3.41
N LEU A 267 -8.52 -15.98 -2.93
CA LEU A 267 -9.08 -15.51 -1.66
C LEU A 267 -8.18 -15.90 -0.47
N LYS A 268 -7.76 -17.17 -0.39
CA LYS A 268 -6.81 -17.65 0.62
C LYS A 268 -5.47 -16.91 0.56
N PHE A 269 -4.94 -16.65 -0.64
CA PHE A 269 -3.73 -15.86 -0.81
C PHE A 269 -3.89 -14.43 -0.24
N LEU A 270 -5.03 -13.75 -0.48
CA LEU A 270 -5.29 -12.41 0.07
C LEU A 270 -5.53 -12.38 1.59
N VAL A 271 -5.88 -13.50 2.22
CA VAL A 271 -5.90 -13.60 3.69
C VAL A 271 -4.48 -13.51 4.27
N ASN A 272 -3.50 -14.14 3.62
CA ASN A 272 -2.10 -14.12 4.06
C ASN A 272 -1.43 -12.72 4.00
N TYR A 273 -2.09 -11.74 3.39
CA TYR A 273 -1.63 -10.33 3.31
C TYR A 273 -2.59 -9.36 4.02
N SER A 274 -3.50 -9.85 4.87
CA SER A 274 -4.46 -9.04 5.63
C SER A 274 -5.31 -8.09 4.76
N ILE A 275 -5.63 -8.51 3.53
CA ILE A 275 -6.57 -7.82 2.62
C ILE A 275 -7.98 -8.40 2.81
N LEU A 276 -8.04 -9.71 3.05
CA LEU A 276 -9.23 -10.43 3.50
C LEU A 276 -8.95 -11.07 4.86
N LYS A 277 -10.03 -11.49 5.53
CA LYS A 277 -10.01 -12.50 6.59
C LYS A 277 -10.85 -13.69 6.19
N CYS A 278 -10.61 -14.84 6.79
CA CYS A 278 -11.56 -15.94 6.77
C CYS A 278 -11.83 -16.49 8.18
N ARG A 279 -13.05 -17.00 8.37
CA ARG A 279 -13.45 -17.81 9.53
C ARG A 279 -14.16 -19.06 9.02
N ASP A 280 -14.06 -20.14 9.78
CA ASP A 280 -14.83 -21.35 9.52
C ASP A 280 -16.04 -21.38 10.47
N GLU A 281 -17.25 -21.44 9.92
CA GLU A 281 -18.48 -21.66 10.67
C GLU A 281 -18.94 -23.11 10.50
N VAL A 282 -19.44 -23.73 11.56
CA VAL A 282 -19.95 -25.11 11.53
C VAL A 282 -21.47 -25.07 11.62
N ASP A 283 -22.15 -25.71 10.67
CA ASP A 283 -23.62 -25.77 10.66
C ASP A 283 -24.19 -26.76 11.70
N ASP A 284 -25.51 -26.75 11.89
CA ASP A 284 -26.23 -27.63 12.84
C ASP A 284 -26.03 -29.15 12.56
N LYS A 285 -25.39 -29.53 11.45
CA LYS A 285 -25.10 -30.91 11.05
C LYS A 285 -23.62 -31.27 11.21
N GLY A 286 -22.80 -30.34 11.72
CA GLY A 286 -21.36 -30.51 11.87
C GLY A 286 -20.56 -30.24 10.59
N GLN A 287 -21.15 -29.64 9.55
CA GLN A 287 -20.45 -29.32 8.32
C GLN A 287 -19.78 -27.94 8.41
N SER A 288 -18.45 -27.92 8.32
CA SER A 288 -17.67 -26.68 8.28
C SER A 288 -17.80 -25.97 6.91
N ARG A 289 -18.02 -24.65 6.95
CA ARG A 289 -18.14 -23.73 5.83
C ARG A 289 -17.22 -22.53 6.05
N ARG A 290 -16.22 -22.37 5.17
CA ARG A 290 -15.36 -21.18 5.18
C ARG A 290 -16.11 -19.96 4.67
N LEU A 291 -16.10 -18.89 5.46
CA LEU A 291 -16.58 -17.56 5.08
C LEU A 291 -15.41 -16.58 4.99
N TYR A 292 -15.46 -15.70 3.99
CA TYR A 292 -14.52 -14.62 3.78
C TYR A 292 -15.14 -13.27 4.16
N GLY A 293 -14.34 -12.39 4.74
CA GLY A 293 -14.70 -11.01 5.05
C GLY A 293 -13.56 -10.07 4.68
N LEU A 294 -13.83 -8.77 4.67
CA LEU A 294 -12.83 -7.74 4.34
C LEU A 294 -12.01 -7.33 5.58
N GLU A 295 -10.74 -6.97 5.37
CA GLU A 295 -9.90 -6.29 6.37
C GLU A 295 -9.68 -4.80 6.00
N PRO A 296 -9.47 -3.88 6.98
CA PRO A 296 -9.64 -2.42 6.82
C PRO A 296 -9.01 -1.74 5.60
N VAL A 297 -7.97 -2.30 4.98
CA VAL A 297 -7.45 -1.83 3.68
C VAL A 297 -8.54 -1.76 2.58
N TYR A 298 -9.61 -2.55 2.68
CA TYR A 298 -10.77 -2.48 1.79
C TYR A 298 -11.37 -1.07 1.67
N GLN A 299 -11.29 -0.26 2.72
CA GLN A 299 -11.89 1.10 2.76
C GLN A 299 -11.23 2.06 1.75
N PHE A 300 -10.06 1.70 1.22
CA PHE A 300 -9.35 2.43 0.16
C PHE A 300 -9.36 1.71 -1.18
N LEU A 301 -9.74 0.43 -1.25
CA LEU A 301 -9.85 -0.32 -2.51
C LEU A 301 -11.27 -0.25 -3.09
N LEU A 302 -12.29 -0.30 -2.23
CA LEU A 302 -13.68 -0.06 -2.61
C LEU A 302 -13.99 1.42 -2.71
N LYS A 303 -15.00 1.76 -3.52
CA LYS A 303 -15.46 3.15 -3.67
C LYS A 303 -16.07 3.65 -2.36
N SER A 304 -15.60 4.82 -1.92
CA SER A 304 -16.17 5.55 -0.79
C SER A 304 -17.62 6.00 -1.09
N ARG A 305 -18.28 6.61 -0.10
CA ARG A 305 -19.60 7.26 -0.30
C ARG A 305 -19.58 8.32 -1.41
N ASP A 306 -18.42 8.94 -1.61
CA ASP A 306 -18.14 9.99 -2.59
C ASP A 306 -17.66 9.41 -3.93
N GLY A 307 -17.62 8.08 -4.06
CA GLY A 307 -17.29 7.37 -5.29
C GLY A 307 -15.80 7.14 -5.56
N MET A 308 -14.92 7.52 -4.64
CA MET A 308 -13.44 7.46 -4.82
C MET A 308 -12.84 6.15 -4.29
N SER A 309 -11.82 5.59 -4.96
CA SER A 309 -10.89 4.61 -4.36
C SER A 309 -9.49 4.63 -5.00
N LEU A 310 -8.56 3.90 -4.41
CA LEU A 310 -7.22 3.62 -4.95
C LEU A 310 -7.21 2.46 -5.96
N ALA A 311 -8.34 1.78 -6.21
CA ALA A 311 -8.39 0.69 -7.19
C ALA A 311 -7.97 1.12 -8.60
N PRO A 312 -8.37 2.29 -9.15
CA PRO A 312 -7.88 2.73 -10.47
C PRO A 312 -6.36 2.95 -10.50
N LEU A 313 -5.76 3.38 -9.38
CA LEU A 313 -4.30 3.53 -9.25
C LEU A 313 -3.60 2.16 -9.21
N LEU A 314 -4.13 1.20 -8.47
CA LEU A 314 -3.61 -0.18 -8.48
C LEU A 314 -3.74 -0.81 -9.87
N LEU A 315 -4.88 -0.65 -10.55
CA LEU A 315 -5.08 -1.12 -11.92
C LEU A 315 -4.16 -0.42 -12.93
N HIS A 316 -3.79 0.84 -12.70
CA HIS A 316 -2.78 1.56 -13.49
C HIS A 316 -1.39 0.96 -13.29
N GLU A 317 -0.88 0.85 -12.06
CA GLU A 317 0.46 0.26 -11.82
C GLU A 317 0.55 -1.22 -12.20
N GLN A 318 -0.57 -1.96 -12.15
CA GLN A 318 -0.67 -3.34 -12.62
C GLN A 318 -1.12 -3.43 -14.11
N ASN A 319 -0.94 -2.37 -14.90
CA ASN A 319 -1.14 -2.39 -16.35
C ASN A 319 0.08 -3.00 -17.05
N LEU A 320 -0.14 -3.86 -18.05
CA LEU A 320 0.91 -4.58 -18.77
C LEU A 320 1.98 -3.67 -19.39
N ALA A 321 1.60 -2.48 -19.89
CA ALA A 321 2.56 -1.55 -20.47
C ALA A 321 3.57 -1.04 -19.42
N LEU A 322 3.10 -0.81 -18.19
CA LEU A 322 3.92 -0.31 -17.09
C LEU A 322 4.70 -1.44 -16.41
N THR A 323 4.06 -2.59 -16.12
CA THR A 323 4.76 -3.74 -15.52
C THR A 323 5.89 -4.29 -16.39
N THR A 324 5.79 -4.18 -17.72
CA THR A 324 6.88 -4.57 -18.64
C THR A 324 8.13 -3.69 -18.45
N ALA A 325 7.99 -2.40 -18.13
CA ALA A 325 9.13 -1.51 -17.89
C ALA A 325 9.95 -1.94 -16.65
N TRP A 326 9.32 -2.52 -15.63
CA TRP A 326 10.02 -3.03 -14.43
C TRP A 326 10.97 -4.18 -14.75
N HIS A 327 10.66 -5.00 -15.77
CA HIS A 327 11.57 -6.05 -16.26
C HIS A 327 12.81 -5.49 -16.97
N HIS A 328 12.80 -4.20 -17.34
CA HIS A 328 13.90 -3.50 -18.01
C HIS A 328 14.65 -2.52 -17.10
N LEU A 329 14.32 -2.39 -15.81
CA LEU A 329 14.95 -1.44 -14.85
C LEU A 329 16.47 -1.29 -14.97
N LYS A 330 17.19 -2.37 -15.29
CA LYS A 330 18.64 -2.37 -15.49
C LYS A 330 19.14 -1.31 -16.50
N VAL A 331 18.35 -0.95 -17.52
CA VAL A 331 18.79 -0.04 -18.60
C VAL A 331 19.03 1.38 -18.11
N ALA A 332 18.34 1.80 -17.04
CA ALA A 332 18.60 3.06 -16.35
C ALA A 332 20.01 3.12 -15.71
N VAL A 333 20.64 1.96 -15.49
CA VAL A 333 22.00 1.82 -14.93
C VAL A 333 23.02 1.43 -16.00
N THR A 334 22.67 0.58 -16.97
CA THR A 334 23.60 0.08 -18.01
C THR A 334 23.71 0.98 -19.23
N GLU A 335 22.65 1.72 -19.56
CA GLU A 335 22.55 2.56 -20.76
C GLU A 335 22.21 4.03 -20.42
N GLY A 336 21.57 4.29 -19.28
CA GLY A 336 21.04 5.60 -18.89
C GLY A 336 19.63 5.89 -19.46
N ASP A 337 19.03 4.91 -20.11
CA ASP A 337 17.68 4.98 -20.71
C ASP A 337 16.58 4.96 -19.65
N VAL A 338 15.44 5.62 -19.95
CA VAL A 338 14.20 5.41 -19.19
C VAL A 338 13.64 4.02 -19.54
N PRO A 339 13.41 3.11 -18.57
CA PRO A 339 12.98 1.73 -18.85
C PRO A 339 11.67 1.62 -19.65
N PHE A 340 10.71 2.54 -19.43
CA PHE A 340 9.49 2.60 -20.24
C PHE A 340 9.78 2.97 -21.70
N ASP A 341 10.51 4.06 -21.94
CA ASP A 341 10.86 4.56 -23.28
C ASP A 341 11.65 3.51 -24.07
N HIS A 342 12.56 2.79 -23.41
CA HIS A 342 13.34 1.69 -23.98
C HIS A 342 12.45 0.52 -24.44
N VAL A 343 11.40 0.17 -23.68
CA VAL A 343 10.45 -0.89 -24.05
C VAL A 343 9.48 -0.47 -25.16
N HIS A 344 8.99 0.77 -25.12
CA HIS A 344 7.87 1.23 -25.96
C HIS A 344 8.28 2.15 -27.12
N GLY A 345 9.57 2.52 -27.23
CA GLY A 345 10.10 3.44 -28.24
C GLY A 345 9.55 4.86 -28.13
N THR A 346 8.98 5.24 -26.97
CA THR A 346 8.25 6.49 -26.77
C THR A 346 8.04 6.75 -25.27
N ASN A 347 8.01 8.02 -24.86
CA ASN A 347 7.72 8.37 -23.46
C ASN A 347 6.30 7.96 -23.03
N VAL A 348 6.13 7.76 -21.73
CA VAL A 348 4.88 7.29 -21.11
C VAL A 348 3.66 8.19 -21.39
N ASN A 349 3.86 9.49 -21.60
CA ASN A 349 2.76 10.44 -21.84
C ASN A 349 2.27 10.36 -23.29
N ASP A 350 3.17 10.30 -24.26
CA ASP A 350 2.81 10.02 -25.65
C ASP A 350 2.16 8.64 -25.81
N HIS A 351 2.61 7.64 -25.03
CA HIS A 351 1.97 6.31 -24.99
C HIS A 351 0.54 6.40 -24.43
N ARG A 352 0.32 7.11 -23.31
CA ARG A 352 -1.01 7.37 -22.75
C ARG A 352 -1.95 8.08 -23.73
N VAL A 353 -1.44 9.03 -24.52
CA VAL A 353 -2.22 9.72 -25.56
C VAL A 353 -2.59 8.78 -26.71
N ARG A 354 -1.65 7.97 -27.21
CA ARG A 354 -1.92 6.98 -28.27
C ARG A 354 -2.86 5.86 -27.83
N HIS A 355 -2.87 5.55 -26.53
CA HIS A 355 -3.71 4.52 -25.91
C HIS A 355 -4.71 5.12 -24.92
N PHE A 356 -5.35 6.24 -25.32
CA PHE A 356 -6.22 7.02 -24.43
C PHE A 356 -7.38 6.21 -23.87
N ASP A 357 -8.11 5.43 -24.69
CA ASP A 357 -9.28 4.69 -24.21
C ASP A 357 -8.98 3.61 -23.17
N THR A 358 -7.73 3.18 -23.04
CA THR A 358 -7.28 2.19 -22.05
C THR A 358 -6.37 2.81 -20.99
N LEU A 359 -5.08 2.99 -21.27
CA LEU A 359 -4.10 3.45 -20.29
C LEU A 359 -4.27 4.93 -19.94
N GLY A 360 -4.56 5.80 -20.93
CA GLY A 360 -4.72 7.24 -20.68
C GLY A 360 -5.90 7.54 -19.76
N ARG A 361 -7.09 7.01 -20.08
CA ARG A 361 -8.33 7.12 -19.29
C ARG A 361 -8.14 6.58 -17.88
N LEU A 362 -7.49 5.42 -17.75
CA LEU A 362 -7.19 4.81 -16.45
C LEU A 362 -6.21 5.66 -15.63
N PHE A 363 -5.17 6.24 -16.24
CA PHE A 363 -4.25 7.18 -15.60
C PHE A 363 -4.98 8.45 -15.11
N HIS A 364 -5.81 9.08 -15.95
CA HIS A 364 -6.59 10.25 -15.54
C HIS A 364 -7.53 9.94 -14.37
N GLN A 365 -8.18 8.78 -14.36
CA GLN A 365 -9.02 8.35 -13.24
C GLN A 365 -8.19 8.08 -11.98
N ALA A 366 -7.07 7.36 -12.10
CA ALA A 366 -6.15 7.06 -11.01
C ALA A 366 -5.62 8.33 -10.32
N MET A 367 -5.17 9.31 -11.11
CA MET A 367 -4.69 10.58 -10.58
C MET A 367 -5.82 11.37 -9.93
N ALA A 368 -7.01 11.44 -10.54
CA ALA A 368 -8.13 12.18 -9.99
C ALA A 368 -8.63 11.59 -8.65
N GLU A 369 -8.87 10.28 -8.57
CA GLU A 369 -9.35 9.64 -7.34
C GLU A 369 -8.27 9.64 -6.23
N ASN A 370 -6.99 9.42 -6.56
CA ASN A 370 -5.89 9.50 -5.59
C ASN A 370 -5.66 10.93 -5.05
N THR A 371 -5.60 11.94 -5.93
CA THR A 371 -5.48 13.34 -5.53
C THR A 371 -6.66 13.76 -4.66
N ALA A 372 -7.88 13.33 -4.98
CA ALA A 372 -9.04 13.66 -4.17
C ALA A 372 -9.02 12.99 -2.78
N ILE A 373 -8.54 11.75 -2.66
CA ILE A 373 -8.35 11.09 -1.36
C ILE A 373 -7.31 11.83 -0.50
N LEU A 374 -6.17 12.23 -1.08
CA LEU A 374 -5.12 12.99 -0.38
C LEU A 374 -5.58 14.40 -0.01
N MET A 375 -6.18 15.14 -0.96
CA MET A 375 -6.62 16.53 -0.76
C MET A 375 -7.73 16.65 0.29
N ASN A 376 -8.65 15.70 0.38
CA ASN A 376 -9.65 15.72 1.46
C ASN A 376 -8.99 15.63 2.85
N LYS A 377 -7.96 14.77 3.01
CA LYS A 377 -7.20 14.68 4.26
C LYS A 377 -6.36 15.92 4.55
N ILE A 378 -5.81 16.57 3.52
CA ILE A 378 -5.17 17.88 3.63
C ILE A 378 -6.18 18.91 4.13
N LEU A 379 -7.39 18.96 3.58
CA LEU A 379 -8.43 19.93 3.95
C LEU A 379 -9.03 19.70 5.37
N GLU A 380 -8.79 18.54 5.98
CA GLU A 380 -9.11 18.27 7.39
C GLU A 380 -8.14 18.97 8.36
N THR A 381 -6.84 19.05 8.04
CA THR A 381 -5.78 19.47 8.99
C THR A 381 -5.04 20.74 8.59
N TYR A 382 -4.82 20.97 7.29
CA TYR A 382 -4.04 22.09 6.78
C TYR A 382 -4.86 23.38 6.70
N LYS A 383 -4.39 24.42 7.41
CA LYS A 383 -5.12 25.69 7.60
C LYS A 383 -4.67 26.84 6.73
N GLY A 384 -3.56 26.73 6.01
CA GLY A 384 -3.01 27.84 5.21
C GLY A 384 -3.82 28.24 3.96
N PHE A 385 -5.03 27.70 3.80
CA PHE A 385 -6.08 28.14 2.87
C PHE A 385 -7.13 29.07 3.52
N GLU A 386 -7.24 29.15 4.85
CA GLU A 386 -8.35 29.84 5.54
C GLU A 386 -8.36 31.38 5.39
N GLU A 387 -7.21 31.98 5.03
CA GLU A 387 -7.04 33.43 4.90
C GLU A 387 -6.69 33.91 3.47
N ILE A 388 -6.75 33.02 2.45
CA ILE A 388 -6.40 33.40 1.07
C ILE A 388 -7.64 33.84 0.27
N ALA A 389 -7.53 34.92 -0.49
CA ALA A 389 -8.61 35.39 -1.36
C ALA A 389 -8.56 34.79 -2.78
N GLU A 390 -7.40 34.30 -3.19
CA GLU A 390 -7.12 33.81 -4.55
C GLU A 390 -6.11 32.66 -4.49
N LEU A 391 -6.33 31.63 -5.31
CA LEU A 391 -5.45 30.48 -5.44
C LEU A 391 -5.28 30.10 -6.92
N LEU A 392 -4.04 30.16 -7.40
CA LEU A 392 -3.64 29.71 -8.73
C LEU A 392 -3.10 28.27 -8.64
N ASP A 393 -3.81 27.31 -9.25
CA ASP A 393 -3.38 25.92 -9.38
C ASP A 393 -2.75 25.73 -10.77
N VAL A 394 -1.47 25.39 -10.82
CA VAL A 394 -0.71 25.30 -12.09
C VAL A 394 -0.35 23.83 -12.33
N GLY A 395 -0.68 23.32 -13.53
CA GLY A 395 -0.77 21.88 -13.74
C GLY A 395 -2.00 21.26 -13.08
N GLY A 396 -3.02 22.08 -12.77
CA GLY A 396 -4.26 21.67 -12.11
C GLY A 396 -5.17 20.77 -12.97
N GLY A 397 -4.80 20.52 -14.23
CA GLY A 397 -5.51 19.65 -15.16
C GLY A 397 -6.93 20.16 -15.42
N TYR A 398 -7.92 19.32 -15.12
CA TYR A 398 -9.33 19.70 -15.21
C TYR A 398 -9.85 20.48 -13.98
N GLY A 399 -8.98 20.88 -13.05
CA GLY A 399 -9.31 21.74 -11.90
C GLY A 399 -9.85 20.99 -10.67
N ALA A 400 -9.65 19.67 -10.59
CA ALA A 400 -10.22 18.84 -9.52
C ALA A 400 -9.73 19.25 -8.11
N THR A 401 -8.45 19.63 -7.98
CA THR A 401 -7.85 20.14 -6.74
C THR A 401 -8.57 21.42 -6.28
N LEU A 402 -8.72 22.41 -7.17
CA LEU A 402 -9.47 23.64 -6.89
C LEU A 402 -10.93 23.38 -6.56
N ALA A 403 -11.61 22.45 -7.26
CA ALA A 403 -13.00 22.11 -6.94
C ALA A 403 -13.17 21.62 -5.50
N LEU A 404 -12.23 20.80 -5.00
CA LEU A 404 -12.22 20.35 -3.61
C LEU A 404 -11.93 21.50 -2.63
N ILE A 405 -10.89 22.30 -2.90
CA ILE A 405 -10.49 23.43 -2.03
C ILE A 405 -11.63 24.45 -1.92
N LEU A 406 -12.23 24.87 -3.05
CA LEU A 406 -13.33 25.84 -3.08
C LEU A 406 -14.64 25.27 -2.51
N SER A 407 -14.86 23.95 -2.56
CA SER A 407 -16.00 23.33 -1.87
C SER A 407 -15.91 23.49 -0.34
N ARG A 408 -14.68 23.55 0.20
CA ARG A 408 -14.40 23.77 1.62
C ARG A 408 -14.28 25.25 1.98
N TYR A 409 -13.77 26.06 1.07
CA TYR A 409 -13.49 27.49 1.24
C TYR A 409 -14.10 28.33 0.10
N PRO A 410 -15.44 28.54 0.07
CA PRO A 410 -16.13 29.19 -1.07
C PRO A 410 -15.83 30.68 -1.27
N HIS A 411 -14.97 31.27 -0.44
CA HIS A 411 -14.51 32.66 -0.55
C HIS A 411 -13.26 32.80 -1.46
N ILE A 412 -12.59 31.70 -1.78
CA ILE A 412 -11.37 31.69 -2.61
C ILE A 412 -11.78 31.81 -4.09
N LYS A 413 -11.20 32.77 -4.81
CA LYS A 413 -11.22 32.75 -6.28
C LYS A 413 -10.17 31.74 -6.77
N GLY A 414 -10.60 30.69 -7.47
CA GLY A 414 -9.70 29.73 -8.09
C GLY A 414 -9.25 30.20 -9.48
N ILE A 415 -8.00 29.92 -9.83
CA ILE A 415 -7.49 30.02 -11.21
C ILE A 415 -6.83 28.69 -11.55
N ASN A 416 -7.39 27.93 -12.48
CA ASN A 416 -6.80 26.69 -12.99
C ASN A 416 -5.96 27.01 -14.23
N PHE A 417 -4.67 26.71 -14.21
CA PHE A 417 -3.74 26.98 -15.30
C PHE A 417 -3.04 25.71 -15.81
N ASP A 418 -3.29 25.37 -17.08
CA ASP A 418 -2.73 24.17 -17.72
C ASP A 418 -2.55 24.39 -19.25
N LEU A 419 -2.08 23.37 -19.96
CA LEU A 419 -1.87 23.38 -21.40
C LEU A 419 -3.20 23.57 -22.16
N PRO A 420 -3.21 24.25 -23.33
CA PRO A 420 -4.46 24.59 -24.03
C PRO A 420 -5.40 23.43 -24.33
N TYR A 421 -4.87 22.24 -24.63
CA TYR A 421 -5.69 21.04 -24.93
C TYR A 421 -6.28 20.37 -23.67
N VAL A 422 -5.73 20.67 -22.49
CA VAL A 422 -6.25 20.20 -21.20
C VAL A 422 -7.37 21.13 -20.74
N ILE A 423 -7.13 22.45 -20.86
CA ILE A 423 -8.11 23.48 -20.53
C ILE A 423 -9.33 23.44 -21.48
N SER A 424 -9.19 23.07 -22.75
CA SER A 424 -10.33 22.96 -23.67
C SER A 424 -11.33 21.85 -23.32
N GLU A 425 -10.89 20.81 -22.60
CA GLU A 425 -11.74 19.70 -22.13
C GLU A 425 -12.18 19.88 -20.66
N ALA A 426 -11.69 20.93 -19.98
CA ALA A 426 -12.02 21.20 -18.59
C ALA A 426 -13.47 21.68 -18.46
N LYS A 427 -14.21 21.10 -17.51
CA LYS A 427 -15.60 21.48 -17.22
C LYS A 427 -15.63 22.75 -16.36
N LEU A 428 -16.66 23.58 -16.57
CA LEU A 428 -16.92 24.75 -15.72
C LEU A 428 -17.08 24.36 -14.25
N ILE A 429 -16.20 24.86 -13.39
CA ILE A 429 -16.28 24.75 -11.93
C ILE A 429 -16.67 26.12 -11.36
N PRO A 430 -17.72 26.24 -10.53
CA PRO A 430 -18.09 27.51 -9.90
C PRO A 430 -16.93 28.10 -9.07
N GLY A 431 -16.63 29.38 -9.29
CA GLY A 431 -15.54 30.09 -8.62
C GLY A 431 -14.14 29.87 -9.22
N VAL A 432 -14.00 29.03 -10.26
CA VAL A 432 -12.72 28.79 -10.96
C VAL A 432 -12.69 29.48 -12.31
N GLU A 433 -11.63 30.25 -12.56
CA GLU A 433 -11.26 30.76 -13.88
C GLU A 433 -10.28 29.79 -14.55
N HIS A 434 -10.59 29.29 -15.75
CA HIS A 434 -9.71 28.39 -16.49
C HIS A 434 -8.86 29.17 -17.49
N VAL A 435 -7.53 29.09 -17.36
CA VAL A 435 -6.57 29.88 -18.14
C VAL A 435 -5.59 28.93 -18.82
N SER A 436 -5.44 29.04 -20.15
CA SER A 436 -4.50 28.20 -20.89
C SER A 436 -3.13 28.86 -21.08
N GLY A 437 -2.06 28.08 -21.01
CA GLY A 437 -0.71 28.58 -21.28
C GLY A 437 0.37 27.51 -21.20
N ASP A 438 1.61 27.91 -20.93
CA ASP A 438 2.76 27.03 -20.75
C ASP A 438 3.59 27.52 -19.55
N MET A 439 3.57 26.74 -18.46
CA MET A 439 4.24 27.07 -17.20
C MET A 439 5.77 27.20 -17.29
N PHE A 440 6.40 26.66 -18.33
CA PHE A 440 7.83 26.88 -18.60
C PHE A 440 8.10 28.25 -19.24
N ILE A 441 7.12 28.82 -19.95
CA ILE A 441 7.20 30.15 -20.56
C ILE A 441 6.75 31.24 -19.57
N SER A 442 5.53 31.12 -19.04
CA SER A 442 4.94 32.10 -18.12
C SER A 442 3.81 31.50 -17.29
N ILE A 443 3.58 32.09 -16.11
CA ILE A 443 2.53 31.70 -15.15
C ILE A 443 1.75 32.98 -14.79
N PRO A 444 0.41 32.95 -14.65
CA PRO A 444 -0.37 34.11 -14.21
C PRO A 444 0.11 34.66 -12.86
N THR A 445 0.05 35.98 -12.67
CA THR A 445 0.32 36.61 -11.38
C THR A 445 -0.79 36.27 -10.39
N ALA A 446 -0.42 35.79 -9.19
CA ALA A 446 -1.35 35.50 -8.10
C ALA A 446 -0.65 35.63 -6.74
N LYS A 447 -1.40 35.84 -5.65
CA LYS A 447 -0.80 35.92 -4.29
C LYS A 447 -0.41 34.55 -3.72
N THR A 448 -1.17 33.50 -4.04
CA THR A 448 -0.89 32.13 -3.60
C THR A 448 -0.95 31.20 -4.81
N ILE A 449 0.09 30.39 -4.99
CA ILE A 449 0.21 29.46 -6.12
C ILE A 449 0.39 28.03 -5.59
N PHE A 450 -0.25 27.04 -6.20
CA PHE A 450 -0.11 25.62 -5.90
C PHE A 450 0.60 24.94 -7.08
N LEU A 451 1.90 24.62 -6.96
CA LEU A 451 2.73 24.11 -8.07
C LEU A 451 4.10 23.52 -7.63
N LYS A 452 4.70 22.69 -8.50
CA LYS A 452 6.05 22.09 -8.41
C LYS A 452 7.22 22.89 -9.06
N ILE A 453 6.98 23.75 -10.06
CA ILE A 453 7.99 24.56 -10.79
C ILE A 453 8.25 25.92 -10.12
N LEU A 454 9.42 26.07 -9.50
CA LEU A 454 9.68 27.19 -8.57
C LEU A 454 10.07 28.52 -9.25
N LYS A 455 10.97 28.52 -10.24
CA LYS A 455 11.56 29.77 -10.82
C LYS A 455 10.57 30.67 -11.57
N ASN A 456 9.48 30.14 -12.13
CA ASN A 456 8.43 30.95 -12.76
C ASN A 456 7.33 31.35 -11.75
N CYS A 457 7.01 30.51 -10.76
CA CYS A 457 6.17 30.92 -9.63
C CYS A 457 6.78 32.10 -8.87
N TRP A 458 8.08 32.07 -8.55
CA TRP A 458 8.73 33.18 -7.85
C TRP A 458 8.57 34.52 -8.59
N LYS A 459 8.65 34.52 -9.93
CA LYS A 459 8.40 35.72 -10.75
C LYS A 459 6.93 36.17 -10.72
N ALA A 460 6.00 35.22 -10.69
CA ALA A 460 4.56 35.45 -10.67
C ALA A 460 4.01 35.88 -9.29
N LEU A 461 4.76 35.69 -8.21
CA LEU A 461 4.37 36.13 -6.87
C LEU A 461 4.65 37.64 -6.63
N PRO A 462 3.76 38.36 -5.93
CA PRO A 462 4.09 39.64 -5.29
C PRO A 462 5.04 39.43 -4.09
N GLU A 463 5.57 40.50 -3.51
CA GLU A 463 6.53 40.45 -2.38
C GLU A 463 6.00 39.66 -1.17
N ASN A 464 4.70 39.76 -0.87
CA ASN A 464 4.05 38.99 0.21
C ASN A 464 3.24 37.80 -0.34
N GLY A 465 3.81 37.09 -1.32
CA GLY A 465 3.22 35.91 -1.96
C GLY A 465 3.87 34.61 -1.52
N LYS A 466 3.16 33.48 -1.67
CA LYS A 466 3.67 32.14 -1.32
C LYS A 466 3.37 31.06 -2.38
N VAL A 467 4.26 30.09 -2.51
CA VAL A 467 3.97 28.80 -3.20
C VAL A 467 3.60 27.75 -2.17
N LEU A 468 2.59 26.95 -2.49
CA LEU A 468 2.23 25.71 -1.82
C LEU A 468 2.67 24.55 -2.72
N ILE A 469 3.50 23.66 -2.19
CA ILE A 469 3.89 22.41 -2.84
C ILE A 469 3.21 21.27 -2.07
N ALA A 470 2.55 20.37 -2.78
CA ALA A 470 2.00 19.14 -2.23
C ALA A 470 2.71 17.95 -2.90
N GLU A 471 3.63 17.32 -2.17
CA GLU A 471 4.52 16.26 -2.68
C GLU A 471 4.81 15.19 -1.62
N PHE A 472 5.27 14.02 -2.06
CA PHE A 472 5.94 13.09 -1.15
C PHE A 472 7.35 13.60 -0.82
N VAL A 473 7.82 13.33 0.40
CA VAL A 473 9.16 13.71 0.84
C VAL A 473 9.94 12.45 1.20
N LEU A 474 11.05 12.22 0.50
CA LEU A 474 11.96 11.12 0.81
C LEU A 474 12.59 11.32 2.21
N PRO A 475 12.59 10.30 3.07
CA PRO A 475 13.32 10.37 4.32
C PRO A 475 14.84 10.32 4.02
N SER A 476 15.60 11.26 4.58
CA SER A 476 17.06 11.35 4.36
C SER A 476 17.86 10.15 4.86
N VAL A 477 17.24 9.30 5.68
CA VAL A 477 17.75 7.98 6.08
C VAL A 477 16.69 6.94 5.75
N PRO A 478 16.99 5.88 4.98
CA PRO A 478 16.05 4.80 4.68
C PRO A 478 15.51 4.14 5.96
N LYS A 479 14.20 3.85 5.98
CA LYS A 479 13.51 3.22 7.11
C LYS A 479 12.78 1.96 6.65
N ALA A 480 12.79 0.91 7.47
CA ALA A 480 12.02 -0.31 7.24
C ALA A 480 10.57 -0.17 7.75
N ASN A 481 9.82 0.81 7.22
CA ASN A 481 8.41 1.02 7.57
C ASN A 481 7.55 1.26 6.30
N LEU A 482 6.23 1.11 6.43
CA LEU A 482 5.29 1.20 5.30
C LEU A 482 5.32 2.59 4.62
N GLU A 483 5.47 3.65 5.41
CA GLU A 483 5.55 5.03 4.91
C GLU A 483 6.74 5.21 3.95
N ALA A 484 7.95 4.80 4.38
CA ALA A 484 9.14 4.87 3.53
C ALA A 484 9.06 3.89 2.35
N GLN A 485 8.46 2.71 2.51
CA GLN A 485 8.23 1.77 1.40
C GLN A 485 7.37 2.39 0.29
N VAL A 486 6.30 3.12 0.64
CA VAL A 486 5.45 3.80 -0.34
C VAL A 486 6.24 4.89 -1.10
N VAL A 487 6.96 5.78 -0.40
CA VAL A 487 7.68 6.88 -1.08
C VAL A 487 8.81 6.35 -1.97
N HIS A 488 9.60 5.37 -1.52
CA HIS A 488 10.64 4.78 -2.36
C HIS A 488 10.07 3.97 -3.54
N HIS A 489 8.87 3.38 -3.40
CA HIS A 489 8.19 2.75 -4.55
C HIS A 489 7.80 3.80 -5.60
N ILE A 490 7.26 4.95 -5.16
CA ILE A 490 6.90 6.07 -6.05
C ILE A 490 8.15 6.64 -6.75
N ASP A 491 9.27 6.82 -6.04
CA ASP A 491 10.54 7.24 -6.65
C ASP A 491 11.03 6.26 -7.73
N LEU A 492 10.91 4.94 -7.48
CA LEU A 492 11.21 3.93 -8.48
C LEU A 492 10.20 3.91 -9.66
N CYS A 493 8.94 4.28 -9.45
CA CYS A 493 8.00 4.54 -10.56
C CYS A 493 8.48 5.73 -11.41
N MET A 494 8.94 6.81 -10.79
CA MET A 494 9.48 7.97 -11.51
C MET A 494 10.72 7.61 -12.32
N LEU A 495 11.65 6.83 -11.75
CA LEU A 495 12.81 6.26 -12.45
C LEU A 495 12.42 5.33 -13.61
N ALA A 496 11.40 4.47 -13.41
CA ALA A 496 10.97 3.50 -14.43
C ALA A 496 10.22 4.14 -15.61
N TYR A 497 9.46 5.22 -15.36
CA TYR A 497 8.50 5.76 -16.33
C TYR A 497 8.85 7.15 -16.89
N THR A 498 9.80 7.88 -16.31
CA THR A 498 10.03 9.31 -16.66
C THR A 498 11.50 9.68 -16.82
N SER A 499 11.78 10.63 -17.70
CA SER A 499 13.12 11.21 -17.85
C SER A 499 13.34 12.30 -16.80
N GLY A 500 14.27 12.08 -15.86
CA GLY A 500 14.68 13.06 -14.84
C GLY A 500 13.67 13.33 -13.72
N GLY A 501 12.52 12.64 -13.71
CA GLY A 501 11.60 12.66 -12.57
C GLY A 501 12.16 11.84 -11.41
N LYS A 502 11.95 12.35 -10.19
CA LYS A 502 12.25 11.70 -8.92
C LYS A 502 11.49 12.38 -7.79
N GLU A 503 11.33 11.68 -6.68
CA GLU A 503 10.97 12.27 -5.39
C GLU A 503 12.19 13.00 -4.79
N ARG A 504 11.99 13.76 -3.70
CA ARG A 504 13.04 14.60 -3.09
C ARG A 504 13.02 14.57 -1.58
N THR A 505 14.20 14.66 -0.99
CA THR A 505 14.38 14.94 0.43
C THR A 505 14.03 16.39 0.76
N LYS A 506 13.79 16.68 2.04
CA LYS A 506 13.57 18.05 2.54
C LYS A 506 14.70 19.01 2.12
N GLU A 507 15.96 18.56 2.23
CA GLU A 507 17.15 19.35 1.88
C GLU A 507 17.18 19.71 0.38
N GLU A 508 16.75 18.80 -0.50
CA GLU A 508 16.64 19.08 -1.93
C GLU A 508 15.53 20.09 -2.25
N PHE A 509 14.41 20.07 -1.52
CA PHE A 509 13.38 21.12 -1.63
C PHE A 509 13.89 22.47 -1.12
N GLU A 510 14.65 22.51 -0.02
CA GLU A 510 15.29 23.73 0.52
C GLU A 510 16.31 24.32 -0.45
N ASN A 511 17.14 23.49 -1.06
CA ASN A 511 18.10 23.90 -2.09
C ASN A 511 17.39 24.43 -3.35
N LEU A 512 16.34 23.76 -3.84
CA LEU A 512 15.58 24.21 -5.01
C LEU A 512 14.81 25.52 -4.75
N ALA A 513 14.26 25.71 -3.55
CA ALA A 513 13.61 26.96 -3.14
C ALA A 513 14.63 28.12 -3.12
N THR A 514 15.80 27.89 -2.52
CA THR A 514 16.90 28.86 -2.46
C THR A 514 17.39 29.23 -3.86
N GLU A 515 17.62 28.23 -4.73
CA GLU A 515 18.00 28.43 -6.13
C GLU A 515 16.95 29.21 -6.96
N ALA A 516 15.68 29.13 -6.58
CA ALA A 516 14.60 29.85 -7.23
C ALA A 516 14.38 31.28 -6.68
N GLY A 517 15.06 31.63 -5.57
CA GLY A 517 15.03 32.96 -4.96
C GLY A 517 14.08 33.11 -3.77
N PHE A 518 13.45 32.04 -3.28
CA PHE A 518 12.57 32.08 -2.11
C PHE A 518 13.38 32.31 -0.83
N THR A 519 12.89 33.17 0.06
CA THR A 519 13.58 33.53 1.31
C THR A 519 13.21 32.66 2.51
N GLY A 520 12.11 31.89 2.44
CA GLY A 520 11.70 30.98 3.50
C GLY A 520 11.04 29.70 2.98
N LEU A 521 11.28 28.59 3.67
CA LEU A 521 10.59 27.30 3.50
C LEU A 521 10.04 26.84 4.85
N SER A 522 8.80 26.38 4.86
CA SER A 522 8.21 25.69 6.02
C SER A 522 7.50 24.41 5.58
N ILE A 523 7.59 23.36 6.38
CA ILE A 523 6.77 22.15 6.23
C ILE A 523 5.64 22.26 7.26
N THR A 524 4.41 22.43 6.79
CA THR A 524 3.26 22.77 7.65
C THR A 524 2.42 21.55 8.02
N SER A 525 2.39 20.51 7.18
CA SER A 525 1.68 19.25 7.47
C SER A 525 2.21 18.09 6.64
N THR A 526 2.27 16.89 7.22
CA THR A 526 2.57 15.62 6.54
C THR A 526 1.49 14.60 6.87
N ILE A 527 0.92 13.98 5.84
CA ILE A 527 -0.31 13.20 5.90
C ILE A 527 -0.14 12.00 4.96
N VAL A 528 0.07 10.80 5.52
CA VAL A 528 0.33 9.57 4.73
C VAL A 528 1.52 9.78 3.77
N ALA A 529 2.68 10.18 4.31
CA ALA A 529 3.89 10.65 3.61
C ALA A 529 3.74 11.91 2.72
N PHE A 530 2.54 12.28 2.31
CA PHE A 530 2.28 13.42 1.43
C PHE A 530 2.28 14.73 2.24
N THR A 531 3.06 15.72 1.79
CA THR A 531 3.49 16.85 2.61
C THR A 531 3.17 18.18 1.95
N ILE A 532 2.62 19.12 2.73
CA ILE A 532 2.47 20.52 2.34
C ILE A 532 3.70 21.31 2.75
N ILE A 533 4.41 21.82 1.75
CA ILE A 533 5.57 22.71 1.89
C ILE A 533 5.14 24.11 1.43
N GLU A 534 5.36 25.12 2.27
CA GLU A 534 5.11 26.53 1.91
C GLU A 534 6.44 27.24 1.67
N LEU A 535 6.58 27.86 0.49
CA LEU A 535 7.70 28.73 0.15
C LEU A 535 7.24 30.19 0.17
N SER A 536 7.86 30.99 1.03
CA SER A 536 7.68 32.44 1.08
C SER A 536 8.67 33.14 0.16
N LYS A 537 8.19 34.09 -0.64
CA LYS A 537 9.02 34.91 -1.51
C LYS A 537 9.99 35.77 -0.68
#